data_AF-A0A9D7QNT6-F1
#
_entry.id   AF-A0A9D7QNT6-F1
#
_cell.length_a   1.000
_cell.length_b   1.000
_cell.length_c   1.000
_cell.angle_alpha   90.00
_cell.angle_beta   90.00
_cell.angle_gamma   90.00
#
_symmetry.space_group_name_H-M   'P 1'
#
loop_
_entity.id
_entity.type
_entity.pdbx_description
1 polymer ?
#
loop_
_entity_poly.entity_id
_entity_poly.type
_entity_poly.pdbx_seq_one_letter_code
_entity_poly.pdbx_strand_id
1 'polypeptide(L)'
;MFIERRINQSNGNVELWKCQWENVEGQPARKVYLSKICDEQPIDKDAEGGLKEEAAICWSYGRTLGNIAVTSPALLGHFPEKSGNDAQLPCDFAHAGKFRNGAERLWCRTHQTHWGIKADIEALGIHGDMRCANYQQPMNYVVSPLTVNVTEHAEVGIWCSMPAALASSPIAPRPPKIHVHVRNDIGAKKQIDRDFNAISTLYSSGQGLFHNQEITRVNITPPAAYDFVRAIEANKEMSCISCSSCGYPHLDLADFADTPHRKHFCGNCGRDSTWSKVPIISTPLKPLHDSFARTLKYETPDRTLNLDDYASCDFAVWASTPAIVWTAERPQEFGIHVHVQNAEGRIVDDTFGEVIYQGAPLERSALISAMMARTVV
;
A
#
# COMPACT_ATOMS: atom_id res chain seq x y z
N MET A 1 34.59 2.21 -16.88
CA MET A 1 33.87 1.01 -16.42
C MET A 1 32.37 1.31 -16.45
N PHE A 2 31.54 0.37 -16.87
CA PHE A 2 30.08 0.51 -16.98
C PHE A 2 29.41 -0.85 -16.81
N ILE A 3 28.08 -0.87 -16.67
CA ILE A 3 27.29 -2.11 -16.58
C ILE A 3 26.62 -2.37 -17.92
N GLU A 4 26.63 -3.64 -18.34
CA GLU A 4 25.98 -4.10 -19.57
C GLU A 4 25.05 -5.29 -19.27
N ARG A 5 23.90 -5.32 -19.96
CA ARG A 5 22.98 -6.46 -19.95
C ARG A 5 23.42 -7.49 -20.99
N ARG A 6 23.43 -8.77 -20.63
CA ARG A 6 23.77 -9.88 -21.54
C ARG A 6 22.78 -11.02 -21.36
N ILE A 7 22.24 -11.55 -22.44
CA ILE A 7 21.42 -12.77 -22.38
C ILE A 7 22.35 -13.98 -22.28
N ASN A 8 22.17 -14.79 -21.24
CA ASN A 8 22.81 -16.09 -21.10
C ASN A 8 22.14 -17.07 -22.08
N GLN A 9 22.90 -17.51 -23.09
CA GLN A 9 22.39 -18.36 -24.16
C GLN A 9 21.95 -19.75 -23.68
N SER A 10 22.41 -20.20 -22.51
CA SER A 10 22.10 -21.55 -22.01
C SER A 10 20.75 -21.64 -21.28
N ASN A 11 20.31 -20.57 -20.63
CA ASN A 11 19.10 -20.55 -19.81
C ASN A 11 18.13 -19.40 -20.16
N GLY A 12 18.52 -18.50 -21.07
CA GLY A 12 17.71 -17.36 -21.49
C GLY A 12 17.65 -16.20 -20.48
N ASN A 13 18.30 -16.32 -19.31
CA ASN A 13 18.27 -15.28 -18.29
C ASN A 13 19.09 -14.06 -18.72
N VAL A 14 18.63 -12.88 -18.30
CA VAL A 14 19.38 -11.64 -18.50
C VAL A 14 20.35 -11.46 -17.33
N GLU A 15 21.64 -11.35 -17.63
CA GLU A 15 22.71 -11.17 -16.66
C GLU A 15 23.22 -9.72 -16.69
N LEU A 16 23.55 -9.17 -15.53
CA LEU A 16 24.24 -7.89 -15.40
C LEU A 16 25.74 -8.12 -15.25
N TRP A 17 26.52 -7.47 -16.12
CA TRP A 17 27.96 -7.64 -16.18
C TRP A 17 28.71 -6.32 -15.98
N LYS A 18 29.82 -6.40 -15.25
CA LYS A 18 30.81 -5.33 -15.14
C LYS A 18 31.65 -5.30 -16.43
N CYS A 19 31.65 -4.17 -17.12
CA CYS A 19 32.32 -4.02 -18.40
C CYS A 19 33.27 -2.82 -18.43
N GLN A 20 34.21 -2.86 -19.38
CA GLN A 20 35.03 -1.71 -19.75
C GLN A 20 35.27 -1.67 -21.26
N TRP A 21 35.59 -0.48 -21.76
CA TRP A 21 36.11 -0.33 -23.12
C TRP A 21 37.61 -0.55 -23.09
N GLU A 22 38.09 -1.42 -23.96
CA GLU A 22 39.48 -1.63 -24.27
C GLU A 22 39.77 -0.88 -25.58
N ASN A 23 40.63 0.14 -25.48
CA ASN A 23 41.06 0.96 -26.60
C ASN A 23 42.55 0.74 -26.81
N VAL A 24 42.89 -0.23 -27.65
CA VAL A 24 44.27 -0.47 -28.09
C VAL A 24 44.52 0.35 -29.35
N GLU A 25 45.63 1.09 -29.39
CA GLU A 25 46.00 1.92 -30.53
C GLU A 25 46.04 1.08 -31.83
N GLY A 26 45.38 1.56 -32.88
CA GLY A 26 45.25 0.84 -34.15
C GLY A 26 44.18 -0.26 -34.20
N GLN A 27 43.45 -0.51 -33.09
CA GLN A 27 42.32 -1.45 -33.05
C GLN A 27 41.00 -0.74 -32.77
N PRO A 28 39.87 -1.25 -33.29
CA PRO A 28 38.56 -0.74 -32.92
C PRO A 28 38.29 -0.97 -31.43
N ALA A 29 37.67 0.02 -30.77
CA ALA A 29 37.27 -0.07 -29.38
C ALA A 29 36.47 -1.35 -29.13
N ARG A 30 36.94 -2.19 -28.21
CA ARG A 30 36.30 -3.46 -27.88
C ARG A 30 35.68 -3.40 -26.48
N LYS A 31 34.47 -3.92 -26.35
CA LYS A 31 33.83 -4.13 -25.05
C LYS A 31 34.39 -5.39 -24.40
N VAL A 32 34.91 -5.26 -23.19
CA VAL A 32 35.42 -6.38 -22.38
C VAL A 32 34.49 -6.61 -21.19
N TYR A 33 34.06 -7.86 -21.02
CA TYR A 33 33.24 -8.33 -19.89
C TYR A 33 34.17 -8.85 -18.80
N LEU A 34 34.18 -8.19 -17.64
CA LEU A 34 35.12 -8.45 -16.56
C LEU A 34 34.58 -9.52 -15.60
N SER A 35 33.38 -9.31 -15.08
CA SER A 35 32.74 -10.25 -14.16
C SER A 35 31.21 -10.10 -14.18
N LYS A 36 30.50 -11.20 -13.92
CA LYS A 36 29.06 -11.21 -13.67
C LYS A 36 28.79 -10.60 -12.30
N ILE A 37 27.77 -9.75 -12.22
CA ILE A 37 27.33 -9.10 -10.98
C ILE A 37 26.17 -9.90 -10.39
N CYS A 38 25.08 -10.04 -11.15
CA CYS A 38 23.90 -10.80 -10.75
C CYS A 38 23.03 -11.12 -11.97
N ASP A 39 21.95 -11.88 -11.73
CA ASP A 39 20.87 -12.07 -12.70
C ASP A 39 19.79 -10.99 -12.51
N GLU A 40 19.39 -10.35 -13.62
CA GLU A 40 18.22 -9.47 -13.66
C GLU A 40 16.98 -10.32 -13.41
N GLN A 41 16.16 -9.90 -12.46
CA GLN A 41 14.94 -10.63 -12.16
C GLN A 41 13.86 -10.30 -13.21
N PRO A 42 13.09 -11.30 -13.67
CA PRO A 42 11.97 -11.03 -14.54
C PRO A 42 10.97 -10.09 -13.84
N ILE A 43 10.28 -9.27 -14.63
CA ILE A 43 9.11 -8.54 -14.12
C ILE A 43 8.11 -9.62 -13.71
N ASP A 44 7.78 -9.68 -12.42
CA ASP A 44 6.80 -10.63 -11.93
C ASP A 44 5.49 -10.37 -12.66
N LYS A 45 5.00 -11.41 -13.33
CA LYS A 45 3.58 -11.55 -13.61
C LYS A 45 3.04 -12.37 -12.46
N ASP A 46 1.97 -11.91 -11.82
CA ASP A 46 1.30 -12.69 -10.79
C ASP A 46 1.12 -14.13 -11.31
N ALA A 47 1.50 -15.12 -10.50
CA ALA A 47 1.40 -16.52 -10.90
C ALA A 47 -0.06 -16.85 -11.27
N GLU A 48 -0.26 -17.54 -12.40
CA GLU A 48 -1.55 -18.10 -12.76
C GLU A 48 -2.09 -18.93 -11.57
N GLY A 49 -3.25 -18.52 -11.02
CA GLY A 49 -3.91 -19.23 -9.91
C GLY A 49 -3.94 -18.52 -8.56
N GLY A 50 -3.45 -17.28 -8.45
CA GLY A 50 -3.48 -16.53 -7.20
C GLY A 50 -2.43 -17.03 -6.20
N LEU A 51 -1.88 -16.12 -5.39
CA LEU A 51 -0.81 -16.45 -4.46
C LEU A 51 -1.28 -17.52 -3.45
N LYS A 52 -0.50 -18.60 -3.30
CA LYS A 52 -0.64 -19.61 -2.23
C LYS A 52 -0.57 -18.95 -0.83
N GLU A 53 -1.04 -19.64 0.21
CA GLU A 53 -1.11 -19.14 1.61
C GLU A 53 0.22 -18.64 2.21
N GLU A 54 1.35 -19.06 1.65
CA GLU A 54 2.70 -18.61 2.03
C GLU A 54 3.11 -17.33 1.28
N ALA A 55 2.34 -16.26 1.40
CA ALA A 55 2.71 -14.95 0.88
C ALA A 55 2.85 -13.94 2.03
N ALA A 56 3.80 -13.02 1.91
CA ALA A 56 3.92 -11.88 2.81
C ALA A 56 3.59 -10.58 2.07
N ILE A 57 3.04 -9.60 2.78
CA ILE A 57 2.94 -8.22 2.32
C ILE A 57 4.09 -7.46 2.97
N CYS A 58 4.92 -6.77 2.19
CA CYS A 58 6.07 -6.02 2.68
C CYS A 58 6.07 -4.59 2.12
N TRP A 59 6.30 -3.60 2.98
CA TRP A 59 6.26 -2.18 2.61
C TRP A 59 7.19 -1.31 3.45
N SER A 60 7.55 -0.14 2.94
CA SER A 60 8.22 0.91 3.70
C SER A 60 7.30 2.10 3.91
N TYR A 61 7.42 2.78 5.05
CA TYR A 61 6.82 4.09 5.26
C TYR A 61 7.45 5.15 4.34
N GLY A 62 6.65 6.09 3.83
CA GLY A 62 7.11 7.22 3.00
C GLY A 62 7.65 6.89 1.59
N ARG A 63 7.27 5.75 0.98
CA ARG A 63 7.68 5.38 -0.39
C ARG A 63 6.51 4.81 -1.19
N THR A 64 6.62 4.84 -2.52
CA THR A 64 5.66 4.18 -3.41
C THR A 64 5.65 2.68 -3.17
N LEU A 65 4.48 2.05 -3.20
CA LEU A 65 4.35 0.61 -3.06
C LEU A 65 4.14 0.00 -4.44
N GLY A 66 5.16 -0.65 -4.96
CA GLY A 66 5.01 -1.60 -6.05
C GLY A 66 5.67 -2.92 -5.71
N ASN A 67 5.08 -4.01 -6.20
CA ASN A 67 5.49 -5.38 -5.87
C ASN A 67 5.64 -5.67 -4.37
N ILE A 68 4.62 -5.30 -3.58
CA ILE A 68 4.62 -5.53 -2.12
C ILE A 68 4.30 -6.98 -1.74
N ALA A 69 3.89 -7.81 -2.69
CA ALA A 69 3.70 -9.23 -2.47
C ALA A 69 5.06 -9.93 -2.52
N VAL A 70 5.47 -10.51 -1.40
CA VAL A 70 6.68 -11.33 -1.29
C VAL A 70 6.27 -12.79 -1.27
N THR A 71 6.58 -13.49 -2.35
CA THR A 71 6.16 -14.89 -2.57
C THR A 71 7.34 -15.81 -2.83
N SER A 72 8.53 -15.24 -3.05
CA SER A 72 9.76 -15.99 -3.22
C SER A 72 10.12 -16.72 -1.92
N PRO A 73 10.30 -18.04 -1.93
CA PRO A 73 10.76 -18.79 -0.75
C PRO A 73 12.07 -18.23 -0.18
N ALA A 74 12.95 -17.73 -1.06
CA ALA A 74 14.21 -17.12 -0.64
C ALA A 74 14.00 -15.85 0.19
N LEU A 75 12.94 -15.08 -0.08
CA LEU A 75 12.61 -13.85 0.65
C LEU A 75 11.75 -14.12 1.89
N LEU A 76 10.87 -15.13 1.86
CA LEU A 76 10.02 -15.50 2.99
C LEU A 76 10.84 -15.90 4.23
N GLY A 77 12.05 -16.45 4.04
CA GLY A 77 12.97 -16.79 5.14
C GLY A 77 13.61 -15.58 5.84
N HIS A 78 13.41 -14.35 5.37
CA HIS A 78 13.99 -13.14 5.96
C HIS A 78 13.06 -12.43 6.96
N PHE A 79 11.83 -12.93 7.18
CA PHE A 79 10.91 -12.33 8.14
C PHE A 79 11.15 -12.88 9.55
N PRO A 80 11.49 -12.02 10.55
CA PRO A 80 11.73 -12.46 11.92
C PRO A 80 10.52 -13.12 12.59
N GLU A 81 9.31 -12.61 12.32
CA GLU A 81 8.06 -13.04 12.95
C GLU A 81 6.91 -13.12 11.94
N LYS A 82 5.65 -13.15 12.42
CA LYS A 82 4.45 -13.08 11.57
C LYS A 82 4.12 -11.66 11.11
N SER A 83 4.59 -10.65 11.82
CA SER A 83 4.48 -9.25 11.41
C SER A 83 5.48 -8.41 12.17
N GLY A 84 5.98 -7.35 11.56
CA GLY A 84 6.94 -6.45 12.21
C GLY A 84 7.26 -5.25 11.35
N ASN A 85 8.24 -4.46 11.79
CA ASN A 85 8.72 -3.24 11.15
C ASN A 85 10.26 -3.22 11.00
N ASP A 86 10.88 -4.39 11.06
CA ASP A 86 12.31 -4.61 11.19
C ASP A 86 12.87 -5.58 10.14
N ALA A 87 12.08 -6.00 9.15
CA ALA A 87 12.55 -6.92 8.12
C ALA A 87 13.65 -6.28 7.27
N GLN A 88 14.76 -7.01 7.10
CA GLN A 88 15.87 -6.62 6.25
C GLN A 88 15.87 -7.53 5.02
N LEU A 89 15.44 -6.98 3.88
CA LEU A 89 15.28 -7.72 2.65
C LEU A 89 16.41 -7.39 1.66
N PRO A 90 16.88 -8.37 0.86
CA PRO A 90 17.86 -8.10 -0.17
C PRO A 90 17.28 -7.21 -1.30
N CYS A 91 18.16 -6.54 -2.02
CA CYS A 91 17.77 -5.76 -3.19
C CYS A 91 17.33 -6.69 -4.34
N ASP A 92 16.20 -6.35 -4.95
CA ASP A 92 15.65 -7.04 -6.12
C ASP A 92 15.58 -6.07 -7.30
N PHE A 93 16.45 -6.26 -8.30
CA PHE A 93 16.62 -5.33 -9.41
C PHE A 93 15.92 -5.78 -10.69
N ALA A 94 15.12 -4.87 -11.25
CA ALA A 94 14.52 -4.98 -12.57
C ALA A 94 14.96 -3.82 -13.47
N HIS A 95 14.98 -4.02 -14.78
CA HIS A 95 15.36 -2.97 -15.72
C HIS A 95 14.25 -1.91 -15.90
N ALA A 96 14.62 -0.63 -15.74
CA ALA A 96 13.73 0.54 -15.77
C ALA A 96 14.07 1.55 -16.88
N GLY A 97 14.72 1.07 -17.95
CA GLY A 97 15.10 1.87 -19.11
C GLY A 97 16.48 2.50 -18.96
N LYS A 98 16.66 3.69 -19.52
CA LYS A 98 17.93 4.43 -19.48
C LYS A 98 17.74 5.80 -18.83
N PHE A 99 18.79 6.29 -18.18
CA PHE A 99 18.89 7.69 -17.77
C PHE A 99 19.06 8.60 -19.00
N ARG A 100 18.89 9.92 -18.81
CA ARG A 100 19.04 10.92 -19.89
C ARG A 100 20.43 10.92 -20.55
N ASN A 101 21.44 10.47 -19.83
CA ASN A 101 22.82 10.32 -20.33
C ASN A 101 23.07 8.97 -21.04
N GLY A 102 22.03 8.16 -21.25
CA GLY A 102 22.11 6.86 -21.92
C GLY A 102 22.55 5.68 -21.05
N ALA A 103 22.92 5.92 -19.78
CA ALA A 103 23.28 4.86 -18.84
C ALA A 103 22.05 3.99 -18.49
N GLU A 104 22.29 2.70 -18.24
CA GLU A 104 21.24 1.78 -17.79
C GLU A 104 20.66 2.26 -16.46
N ARG A 105 19.33 2.24 -16.36
CA ARG A 105 18.57 2.57 -15.16
C ARG A 105 17.89 1.32 -14.67
N LEU A 106 18.26 0.89 -13.47
CA LEU A 106 17.66 -0.25 -12.80
C LEU A 106 16.75 0.23 -11.68
N TRP A 107 15.81 -0.61 -11.28
CA TRP A 107 14.82 -0.35 -10.25
C TRP A 107 14.89 -1.43 -9.19
N CYS A 108 15.14 -1.02 -7.94
CA CYS A 108 15.01 -1.93 -6.82
C CYS A 108 13.53 -2.07 -6.45
N ARG A 109 12.90 -3.21 -6.74
CA ARG A 109 11.50 -3.50 -6.36
C ARG A 109 11.32 -3.59 -4.85
N THR A 110 12.31 -4.09 -4.10
CA THR A 110 12.23 -4.15 -2.63
C THR A 110 12.16 -2.77 -1.99
N HIS A 111 13.13 -1.90 -2.30
CA HIS A 111 13.32 -0.61 -1.60
C HIS A 111 12.89 0.61 -2.41
N GLN A 112 12.30 0.36 -3.58
CA GLN A 112 11.61 1.34 -4.41
C GLN A 112 12.50 2.56 -4.72
N THR A 113 13.70 2.28 -5.26
CA THR A 113 14.65 3.31 -5.69
C THR A 113 15.40 2.92 -6.95
N HIS A 114 15.80 3.91 -7.75
CA HIS A 114 16.62 3.66 -8.93
C HIS A 114 18.06 3.35 -8.56
N TRP A 115 18.71 2.58 -9.42
CA TRP A 115 20.13 2.28 -9.36
C TRP A 115 20.75 2.48 -10.75
N GLY A 116 22.01 2.89 -10.78
CA GLY A 116 22.81 3.05 -12.00
C GLY A 116 23.43 4.43 -12.14
N ILE A 117 23.41 5.26 -11.09
CA ILE A 117 24.17 6.51 -11.06
C ILE A 117 25.65 6.23 -10.73
N LYS A 118 26.52 7.24 -10.89
CA LYS A 118 27.96 7.08 -10.64
C LYS A 118 28.27 6.58 -9.23
N ALA A 119 27.56 7.10 -8.22
CA ALA A 119 27.74 6.71 -6.82
C ALA A 119 27.41 5.22 -6.60
N ASP A 120 26.39 4.69 -7.27
CA ASP A 120 26.02 3.28 -7.19
C ASP A 120 27.11 2.36 -7.76
N ILE A 121 27.68 2.75 -8.90
CA ILE A 121 28.76 2.00 -9.57
C ILE A 121 30.03 2.02 -8.73
N GLU A 122 30.33 3.16 -8.09
CA GLU A 122 31.45 3.30 -7.16
C GLU A 122 31.24 2.41 -5.91
N ALA A 123 30.05 2.45 -5.31
CA ALA A 123 29.69 1.62 -4.16
C ALA A 123 29.81 0.12 -4.48
N LEU A 124 29.39 -0.31 -5.67
CA LEU A 124 29.60 -1.68 -6.15
C LEU A 124 31.10 -2.03 -6.24
N GLY A 125 31.93 -1.08 -6.68
CA GLY A 125 33.39 -1.25 -6.72
C GLY A 125 34.03 -1.45 -5.35
N ILE A 126 33.49 -0.80 -4.32
CA ILE A 126 33.98 -0.87 -2.93
C ILE A 126 33.48 -2.13 -2.22
N HIS A 127 32.18 -2.42 -2.35
CA HIS A 127 31.53 -3.46 -1.55
C HIS A 127 31.49 -4.83 -2.24
N GLY A 128 31.70 -4.90 -3.55
CA GLY A 128 31.61 -6.14 -4.33
C GLY A 128 30.18 -6.59 -4.64
N ASP A 129 29.18 -6.00 -3.99
CA ASP A 129 27.77 -6.40 -4.11
C ASP A 129 26.90 -5.26 -4.64
N MET A 130 25.90 -5.61 -5.44
CA MET A 130 24.94 -4.63 -5.96
C MET A 130 23.87 -4.33 -4.91
N ARG A 131 23.88 -3.10 -4.38
CA ARG A 131 22.95 -2.63 -3.35
C ARG A 131 22.38 -1.29 -3.76
N CYS A 132 21.09 -1.08 -3.51
CA CYS A 132 20.44 0.20 -3.77
C CYS A 132 20.72 1.17 -2.62
N ALA A 133 20.49 2.48 -2.82
CA ALA A 133 20.73 3.49 -1.80
C ALA A 133 19.98 3.25 -0.47
N ASN A 134 18.89 2.48 -0.51
CA ASN A 134 18.03 2.19 0.64
C ASN A 134 18.19 0.76 1.19
N TYR A 135 19.26 0.05 0.86
CA TYR A 135 19.37 -1.40 1.15
C TYR A 135 19.36 -1.78 2.64
N GLN A 136 19.57 -0.82 3.55
CA GLN A 136 19.52 -1.03 5.01
C GLN A 136 18.17 -0.62 5.61
N GLN A 137 17.25 -0.09 4.79
CA GLN A 137 15.98 0.41 5.27
C GLN A 137 15.16 -0.77 5.81
N PRO A 138 14.76 -0.73 7.09
CA PRO A 138 13.87 -1.76 7.62
C PRO A 138 12.49 -1.65 6.96
N MET A 139 11.90 -2.80 6.70
CA MET A 139 10.61 -2.93 6.06
C MET A 139 9.55 -3.42 7.05
N ASN A 140 8.34 -2.88 6.90
CA ASN A 140 7.16 -3.42 7.55
C ASN A 140 6.66 -4.63 6.79
N TYR A 141 6.11 -5.58 7.52
CA TYR A 141 5.63 -6.81 6.91
C TYR A 141 4.50 -7.48 7.68
N VAL A 142 3.73 -8.29 6.94
CA VAL A 142 2.78 -9.27 7.47
C VAL A 142 2.95 -10.55 6.66
N VAL A 143 3.32 -11.64 7.32
CA VAL A 143 3.37 -12.99 6.74
C VAL A 143 1.99 -13.62 6.86
N SER A 144 1.50 -14.22 5.77
CA SER A 144 0.16 -14.81 5.68
C SER A 144 -0.93 -13.82 6.14
N PRO A 145 -1.06 -12.66 5.46
CA PRO A 145 -2.04 -11.65 5.82
C PRO A 145 -3.47 -12.23 5.76
N LEU A 146 -4.39 -11.62 6.51
CA LEU A 146 -5.81 -11.92 6.33
C LEU A 146 -6.16 -11.70 4.86
N THR A 147 -6.74 -12.73 4.24
CA THR A 147 -7.27 -12.65 2.89
C THR A 147 -8.78 -12.64 2.95
N VAL A 148 -9.41 -11.61 2.39
CA VAL A 148 -10.87 -11.47 2.31
C VAL A 148 -11.30 -11.55 0.87
N ASN A 149 -12.11 -12.54 0.50
CA ASN A 149 -12.77 -12.54 -0.80
C ASN A 149 -14.06 -11.74 -0.70
N VAL A 150 -14.06 -10.54 -1.30
CA VAL A 150 -15.15 -9.58 -1.12
C VAL A 150 -16.46 -10.03 -1.78
N THR A 151 -16.42 -11.03 -2.66
CA THR A 151 -17.61 -11.58 -3.34
C THR A 151 -18.18 -12.84 -2.68
N GLU A 152 -17.50 -13.42 -1.69
CA GLU A 152 -17.94 -14.66 -1.00
C GLU A 152 -18.70 -14.39 0.31
N HIS A 153 -18.86 -13.12 0.70
CA HIS A 153 -19.52 -12.72 1.93
C HIS A 153 -20.70 -11.80 1.64
N ALA A 154 -21.76 -11.89 2.45
CA ALA A 154 -22.93 -11.01 2.32
C ALA A 154 -22.58 -9.54 2.57
N GLU A 155 -21.74 -9.26 3.57
CA GLU A 155 -21.25 -7.93 3.88
C GLU A 155 -19.76 -7.93 4.22
N VAL A 156 -19.03 -7.03 3.58
CA VAL A 156 -17.64 -6.72 3.83
C VAL A 156 -17.49 -5.21 3.97
N GLY A 157 -16.86 -4.80 5.05
CA GLY A 157 -16.46 -3.42 5.29
C GLY A 157 -14.96 -3.38 5.59
N ILE A 158 -14.22 -2.49 4.93
CA ILE A 158 -12.79 -2.33 5.13
C ILE A 158 -12.50 -0.83 5.29
N TRP A 159 -11.83 -0.43 6.36
CA TRP A 159 -11.50 0.98 6.65
C TRP A 159 -10.04 1.16 7.03
N CYS A 160 -9.58 2.40 6.93
CA CYS A 160 -8.36 2.86 7.60
C CYS A 160 -8.66 3.13 9.09
N SER A 161 -8.12 2.32 9.99
CA SER A 161 -8.18 2.53 11.44
C SER A 161 -7.07 3.48 11.90
N MET A 162 -7.47 4.70 12.22
CA MET A 162 -6.61 5.72 12.83
C MET A 162 -6.74 5.72 14.36
N PRO A 163 -5.77 6.27 15.11
CA PRO A 163 -5.93 6.53 16.53
C PRO A 163 -7.19 7.35 16.81
N ALA A 164 -7.76 7.21 18.02
CA ALA A 164 -8.91 8.00 18.44
C ALA A 164 -8.62 9.51 18.37
N ALA A 165 -9.66 10.28 18.06
CA ALA A 165 -9.62 11.74 18.11
C ALA A 165 -9.63 12.26 19.55
N LEU A 166 -10.41 11.58 20.39
CA LEU A 166 -10.67 11.92 21.79
C LEU A 166 -10.91 10.62 22.56
N ALA A 167 -10.47 10.56 23.82
CA ALA A 167 -10.67 9.43 24.71
C ALA A 167 -10.57 9.89 26.18
N SER A 168 -11.12 9.09 27.09
CA SER A 168 -10.93 9.27 28.54
C SER A 168 -9.49 9.01 28.98
N SER A 169 -8.81 8.12 28.27
CA SER A 169 -7.41 7.74 28.51
C SER A 169 -6.43 8.40 27.53
N PRO A 170 -5.15 8.56 27.89
CA PRO A 170 -4.13 9.09 26.98
C PRO A 170 -4.06 8.31 25.65
N ILE A 171 -4.08 9.05 24.54
CA ILE A 171 -4.03 8.48 23.19
C ILE A 171 -2.59 8.50 22.70
N ALA A 172 -1.96 7.32 22.61
CA ALA A 172 -0.64 7.21 22.01
C ALA A 172 -0.74 7.35 20.47
N PRO A 173 0.10 8.19 19.84
CA PRO A 173 0.26 8.18 18.39
C PRO A 173 0.66 6.80 17.90
N ARG A 174 0.09 6.37 16.77
CA ARG A 174 0.41 5.07 16.16
C ARG A 174 0.25 5.10 14.65
N PRO A 175 0.85 4.14 13.93
CA PRO A 175 0.51 3.94 12.54
C PRO A 175 -0.96 3.56 12.32
N PRO A 176 -1.50 3.81 11.12
CA PRO A 176 -2.82 3.32 10.77
C PRO A 176 -2.83 1.79 10.74
N LYS A 177 -4.02 1.22 10.88
CA LYS A 177 -4.28 -0.21 10.68
C LYS A 177 -5.42 -0.38 9.67
N ILE A 178 -5.68 -1.60 9.25
CA ILE A 178 -6.81 -1.94 8.40
C ILE A 178 -7.89 -2.57 9.26
N HIS A 179 -9.01 -1.88 9.44
CA HIS A 179 -10.16 -2.41 10.15
C HIS A 179 -11.04 -3.20 9.21
N VAL A 180 -11.46 -4.40 9.61
CA VAL A 180 -12.23 -5.30 8.76
C VAL A 180 -13.48 -5.78 9.48
N HIS A 181 -14.61 -5.60 8.81
CA HIS A 181 -15.89 -6.23 9.10
C HIS A 181 -16.22 -7.29 8.05
N VAL A 182 -16.59 -8.50 8.49
CA VAL A 182 -17.12 -9.55 7.60
C VAL A 182 -18.35 -10.19 8.23
N ARG A 183 -19.42 -10.34 7.43
CA ARG A 183 -20.60 -11.15 7.74
C ARG A 183 -20.93 -12.09 6.58
N ASN A 184 -21.26 -13.33 6.91
CA ASN A 184 -21.70 -14.31 5.91
C ASN A 184 -23.17 -14.12 5.54
N ASP A 185 -23.98 -13.57 6.44
CA ASP A 185 -25.40 -13.30 6.23
C ASP A 185 -25.72 -11.84 6.60
N ILE A 186 -26.69 -11.25 5.90
CA ILE A 186 -27.12 -9.86 6.12
C ILE A 186 -27.64 -9.70 7.55
N GLY A 187 -27.15 -8.67 8.25
CA GLY A 187 -27.56 -8.38 9.64
C GLY A 187 -27.10 -9.39 10.70
N ALA A 188 -26.39 -10.46 10.33
CA ALA A 188 -25.86 -11.41 11.30
C ALA A 188 -24.71 -10.84 12.13
N LYS A 189 -24.31 -11.58 13.17
CA LYS A 189 -23.12 -11.24 13.96
C LYS A 189 -21.89 -11.20 13.06
N LYS A 190 -21.05 -10.19 13.24
CA LYS A 190 -19.75 -10.07 12.56
C LYS A 190 -18.89 -11.30 12.87
N GLN A 191 -18.39 -11.96 11.83
CA GLN A 191 -17.38 -13.01 11.98
C GLN A 191 -15.98 -12.43 12.17
N ILE A 192 -15.71 -11.31 11.50
CA ILE A 192 -14.49 -10.54 11.66
C ILE A 192 -14.90 -9.12 12.06
N ASP A 193 -14.30 -8.64 13.13
CA ASP A 193 -14.42 -7.27 13.64
C ASP A 193 -13.16 -6.92 14.41
N ARG A 194 -12.10 -6.53 13.68
CA ARG A 194 -10.82 -6.15 14.28
C ARG A 194 -9.89 -5.45 13.29
N ASP A 195 -8.83 -4.90 13.85
CA ASP A 195 -7.72 -4.28 13.12
C ASP A 195 -6.64 -5.29 12.70
N PHE A 196 -6.06 -5.05 11.53
CA PHE A 196 -4.93 -5.80 10.95
C PHE A 196 -3.81 -4.85 10.52
N ASN A 197 -2.57 -5.32 10.50
CA ASN A 197 -1.43 -4.51 10.04
C ASN A 197 -1.40 -4.35 8.52
N ALA A 198 -1.91 -5.33 7.77
CA ALA A 198 -2.16 -5.29 6.33
C ALA A 198 -3.08 -6.46 5.98
N ILE A 199 -3.79 -6.38 4.86
CA ILE A 199 -4.65 -7.47 4.36
C ILE A 199 -4.50 -7.64 2.85
N SER A 200 -4.92 -8.80 2.35
CA SER A 200 -5.18 -9.02 0.94
C SER A 200 -6.69 -9.07 0.68
N THR A 201 -7.15 -8.38 -0.35
CA THR A 201 -8.52 -8.54 -0.85
C THR A 201 -8.49 -9.30 -2.16
N LEU A 202 -9.29 -10.36 -2.26
CA LEU A 202 -9.57 -11.07 -3.50
C LEU A 202 -10.91 -10.62 -4.07
N TYR A 203 -11.02 -10.66 -5.39
CA TYR A 203 -12.27 -10.48 -6.11
C TYR A 203 -12.28 -11.34 -7.37
N SER A 204 -13.47 -11.57 -7.92
CA SER A 204 -13.64 -12.43 -9.09
C SER A 204 -13.08 -11.79 -10.37
N SER A 205 -12.23 -12.52 -11.09
CA SER A 205 -11.79 -12.18 -12.45
C SER A 205 -13.02 -12.03 -13.36
N GLY A 206 -13.24 -10.83 -13.89
CA GLY A 206 -14.43 -10.52 -14.72
C GLY A 206 -15.15 -9.24 -14.30
N GLN A 207 -14.93 -8.75 -13.07
CA GLN A 207 -15.45 -7.44 -12.65
C GLN A 207 -14.75 -6.25 -13.33
N GLY A 208 -13.61 -6.48 -13.98
CA GLY A 208 -12.93 -5.46 -14.78
C GLY A 208 -12.38 -4.28 -13.97
N LEU A 209 -12.04 -4.49 -12.69
CA LEU A 209 -11.55 -3.42 -11.80
C LEU A 209 -10.26 -2.75 -12.31
N PHE A 210 -9.41 -3.52 -12.97
CA PHE A 210 -8.17 -3.04 -13.57
C PHE A 210 -8.10 -3.40 -15.05
N HIS A 211 -7.30 -2.64 -15.80
CA HIS A 211 -7.06 -2.92 -17.21
C HIS A 211 -6.43 -4.30 -17.43
N ASN A 212 -5.53 -4.72 -16.54
CA ASN A 212 -5.04 -6.09 -16.52
C ASN A 212 -6.03 -6.98 -15.77
N GLN A 213 -6.73 -7.85 -16.50
CA GLN A 213 -7.76 -8.76 -15.95
C GLN A 213 -7.17 -9.92 -15.14
N GLU A 214 -5.87 -10.18 -15.24
CA GLU A 214 -5.17 -11.20 -14.44
C GLU A 214 -5.02 -10.76 -12.98
N ILE A 215 -5.06 -9.44 -12.73
CA ILE A 215 -5.03 -8.90 -11.38
C ILE A 215 -6.38 -9.18 -10.74
N THR A 216 -6.39 -10.00 -9.70
CA THR A 216 -7.57 -10.39 -8.90
C THR A 216 -7.34 -10.19 -7.40
N ARG A 217 -6.15 -9.71 -7.03
CA ARG A 217 -5.73 -9.46 -5.66
C ARG A 217 -5.26 -8.03 -5.52
N VAL A 218 -5.70 -7.37 -4.47
CA VAL A 218 -5.18 -6.07 -4.04
C VAL A 218 -4.70 -6.20 -2.60
N ASN A 219 -3.44 -5.86 -2.36
CA ASN A 219 -2.90 -5.79 -1.01
C ASN A 219 -3.14 -4.39 -0.46
N ILE A 220 -3.77 -4.29 0.72
CA ILE A 220 -4.10 -3.03 1.38
C ILE A 220 -3.15 -2.86 2.56
N THR A 221 -2.30 -1.84 2.48
CA THR A 221 -1.33 -1.47 3.51
C THR A 221 -1.76 -0.19 4.23
N PRO A 222 -1.27 0.05 5.45
CA PRO A 222 -1.57 1.27 6.20
C PRO A 222 -1.31 2.59 5.45
N PRO A 223 -0.15 2.82 4.79
CA PRO A 223 0.07 4.07 4.07
C PRO A 223 -0.90 4.26 2.90
N ALA A 224 -1.22 3.19 2.15
CA ALA A 224 -2.18 3.27 1.05
C ALA A 224 -3.59 3.59 1.55
N ALA A 225 -4.02 2.94 2.63
CA ALA A 225 -5.32 3.18 3.26
C ALA A 225 -5.43 4.62 3.81
N TYR A 226 -4.36 5.11 4.45
CA TYR A 226 -4.32 6.46 5.01
C TYR A 226 -4.37 7.54 3.93
N ASP A 227 -3.52 7.43 2.91
CA ASP A 227 -3.48 8.41 1.81
C ASP A 227 -4.79 8.43 1.03
N PHE A 228 -5.42 7.28 0.85
CA PHE A 228 -6.74 7.17 0.23
C PHE A 228 -7.82 7.90 1.04
N VAL A 229 -7.93 7.63 2.35
CA VAL A 229 -8.93 8.30 3.21
C VAL A 229 -8.68 9.81 3.26
N ARG A 230 -7.42 10.23 3.38
CA ARG A 230 -7.03 11.65 3.38
C ARG A 230 -7.44 12.35 2.08
N ALA A 231 -7.23 11.69 0.93
CA ALA A 231 -7.64 12.22 -0.36
C ALA A 231 -9.18 12.28 -0.52
N ILE A 232 -9.94 11.30 0.00
CA ILE A 232 -11.42 11.35 -0.03
C ILE A 232 -11.93 12.48 0.87
N GLU A 233 -11.46 12.56 2.12
CA GLU A 233 -11.90 13.60 3.06
C GLU A 233 -11.60 15.02 2.54
N ALA A 234 -10.50 15.17 1.79
CA ALA A 234 -10.14 16.43 1.14
C ALA A 234 -10.77 16.62 -0.26
N ASN A 235 -11.69 15.75 -0.66
CA ASN A 235 -12.40 15.75 -1.95
C ASN A 235 -11.44 15.90 -3.16
N LYS A 236 -10.33 15.15 -3.14
CA LYS A 236 -9.33 15.16 -4.21
C LYS A 236 -9.76 14.26 -5.36
N GLU A 237 -9.41 14.66 -6.58
CA GLU A 237 -9.64 13.86 -7.77
C GLU A 237 -8.78 12.59 -7.75
N MET A 238 -9.43 11.42 -7.78
CA MET A 238 -8.79 10.11 -7.69
C MET A 238 -9.31 9.15 -8.74
N SER A 239 -8.39 8.35 -9.27
CA SER A 239 -8.73 7.21 -10.15
C SER A 239 -7.64 6.15 -10.03
N CYS A 240 -7.59 5.19 -10.95
CA CYS A 240 -6.51 4.21 -11.05
C CYS A 240 -6.07 4.08 -12.50
N ILE A 241 -4.81 4.40 -12.77
CA ILE A 241 -4.20 4.19 -14.09
C ILE A 241 -3.24 3.00 -14.05
N SER A 242 -3.24 2.19 -15.11
CA SER A 242 -2.27 1.12 -15.32
C SER A 242 -1.00 1.65 -15.97
N CYS A 243 0.14 1.09 -15.58
CA CYS A 243 1.42 1.42 -16.19
C CYS A 243 1.41 1.02 -17.67
N SER A 244 1.79 1.95 -18.55
CA SER A 244 1.86 1.68 -20.00
C SER A 244 2.96 0.68 -20.39
N SER A 245 3.89 0.37 -19.47
CA SER A 245 5.00 -0.55 -19.71
C SER A 245 4.78 -1.95 -19.12
N CYS A 246 4.26 -2.07 -17.89
CA CYS A 246 4.08 -3.37 -17.24
C CYS A 246 2.62 -3.73 -16.93
N GLY A 247 1.66 -2.84 -17.17
CA GLY A 247 0.23 -3.09 -16.95
C GLY A 247 -0.24 -2.99 -15.50
N TYR A 248 0.66 -3.01 -14.51
CA TYR A 248 0.29 -2.91 -13.09
C TYR A 248 -0.36 -1.56 -12.74
N PRO A 249 -1.37 -1.55 -11.84
CA PRO A 249 -1.99 -0.32 -11.37
C PRO A 249 -0.98 0.56 -10.63
N HIS A 250 -1.08 1.87 -10.82
CA HIS A 250 -0.28 2.85 -10.10
C HIS A 250 -0.90 3.15 -8.73
N LEU A 251 -0.03 3.22 -7.72
CA LEU A 251 -0.33 3.75 -6.41
C LEU A 251 0.61 4.93 -6.13
N ASP A 252 0.02 6.12 -6.09
CA ASP A 252 0.66 7.34 -5.62
C ASP A 252 0.58 7.37 -4.08
N LEU A 253 1.70 7.74 -3.44
CA LEU A 253 1.82 7.83 -1.98
C LEU A 253 2.62 9.07 -1.58
N ALA A 254 2.49 9.46 -0.30
CA ALA A 254 3.15 10.62 0.27
C ALA A 254 2.89 11.87 -0.58
N ASP A 255 3.92 12.63 -0.96
CA ASP A 255 3.78 13.86 -1.75
C ASP A 255 2.99 13.66 -3.07
N PHE A 256 3.06 12.47 -3.68
CA PHE A 256 2.30 12.16 -4.89
C PHE A 256 0.82 11.89 -4.61
N ALA A 257 0.45 11.52 -3.37
CA ALA A 257 -0.94 11.38 -2.94
C ALA A 257 -1.56 12.69 -2.43
N ASP A 258 -0.80 13.78 -2.33
CA ASP A 258 -1.31 15.06 -1.82
C ASP A 258 -2.04 15.88 -2.90
N THR A 259 -1.52 15.83 -4.13
CA THR A 259 -1.95 16.69 -5.22
C THR A 259 -2.19 15.89 -6.50
N PRO A 260 -3.40 15.98 -7.10
CA PRO A 260 -3.67 15.40 -8.41
C PRO A 260 -2.67 15.86 -9.46
N HIS A 261 -2.10 14.91 -10.20
CA HIS A 261 -1.06 15.17 -11.18
C HIS A 261 -1.20 14.24 -12.39
N ARG A 262 -0.49 14.57 -13.48
CA ARG A 262 -0.62 13.82 -14.75
C ARG A 262 0.44 12.75 -14.95
N LYS A 263 1.63 12.92 -14.37
CA LYS A 263 2.78 12.04 -14.60
C LYS A 263 2.95 11.10 -13.43
N HIS A 264 2.66 9.82 -13.62
CA HIS A 264 2.69 8.84 -12.54
C HIS A 264 3.95 7.99 -12.58
N PHE A 265 4.48 7.69 -11.39
CA PHE A 265 5.66 6.87 -11.20
C PHE A 265 5.25 5.42 -10.90
N CYS A 266 5.72 4.44 -11.67
CA CYS A 266 5.34 3.04 -11.45
C CYS A 266 6.25 2.39 -10.41
N GLY A 267 5.71 2.11 -9.22
CA GLY A 267 6.45 1.38 -8.18
C GLY A 267 6.83 -0.06 -8.56
N ASN A 268 6.14 -0.68 -9.53
CA ASN A 268 6.44 -2.06 -9.92
C ASN A 268 7.69 -2.14 -10.81
N CYS A 269 7.72 -1.36 -11.90
CA CYS A 269 8.82 -1.44 -12.89
C CYS A 269 9.79 -0.24 -12.86
N GLY A 270 9.56 0.74 -12.00
CA GLY A 270 10.38 1.94 -11.86
C GLY A 270 10.33 2.91 -13.05
N ARG A 271 9.39 2.73 -13.98
CA ARG A 271 9.23 3.65 -15.13
C ARG A 271 8.30 4.80 -14.78
N ASP A 272 8.64 5.97 -15.32
CA ASP A 272 7.98 7.24 -15.05
C ASP A 272 7.31 7.84 -16.30
N SER A 273 7.04 7.00 -17.31
CA SER A 273 6.46 7.39 -18.59
C SER A 273 4.94 7.19 -18.69
N THR A 274 4.27 6.90 -17.57
CA THR A 274 2.80 6.77 -17.52
C THR A 274 2.18 8.14 -17.31
N TRP A 275 1.22 8.51 -18.17
CA TRP A 275 0.51 9.77 -18.07
C TRP A 275 -1.01 9.57 -18.10
N SER A 276 -1.70 10.19 -17.15
CA SER A 276 -3.16 10.29 -17.15
C SER A 276 -3.63 11.43 -18.06
N LYS A 277 -4.87 11.31 -18.55
CA LYS A 277 -5.49 12.33 -19.42
C LYS A 277 -5.74 13.64 -18.66
N VAL A 278 -6.17 13.53 -17.41
CA VAL A 278 -6.46 14.63 -16.48
C VAL A 278 -5.66 14.43 -15.19
N PRO A 279 -5.34 15.50 -14.43
CA PRO A 279 -4.66 15.34 -13.14
C PRO A 279 -5.49 14.49 -12.18
N ILE A 280 -4.90 13.43 -11.64
CA ILE A 280 -5.51 12.53 -10.66
C ILE A 280 -4.48 12.14 -9.59
N ILE A 281 -4.93 11.66 -8.44
CA ILE A 281 -4.13 10.78 -7.58
C ILE A 281 -4.50 9.34 -8.00
N SER A 282 -3.50 8.55 -8.41
CA SER A 282 -3.73 7.15 -8.80
C SER A 282 -3.66 6.21 -7.61
N THR A 283 -4.67 5.38 -7.42
CA THR A 283 -4.66 4.34 -6.37
C THR A 283 -5.52 3.15 -6.75
N PRO A 284 -5.04 1.90 -6.56
CA PRO A 284 -5.85 0.70 -6.77
C PRO A 284 -7.01 0.56 -5.77
N LEU A 285 -7.05 1.38 -4.71
CA LEU A 285 -8.15 1.40 -3.75
C LEU A 285 -9.40 2.10 -4.30
N LYS A 286 -9.26 3.01 -5.27
CA LYS A 286 -10.41 3.73 -5.84
C LYS A 286 -11.35 2.82 -6.63
N PRO A 287 -10.88 1.92 -7.52
CA PRO A 287 -11.75 0.94 -8.16
C PRO A 287 -12.44 0.00 -7.18
N LEU A 288 -11.77 -0.42 -6.10
CA LEU A 288 -12.39 -1.22 -5.03
C LEU A 288 -13.55 -0.46 -4.39
N HIS A 289 -13.30 0.78 -3.97
CA HIS A 289 -14.30 1.65 -3.36
C HIS A 289 -15.51 1.87 -4.28
N ASP A 290 -15.26 2.23 -5.53
CA ASP A 290 -16.33 2.59 -6.46
C ASP A 290 -17.16 1.41 -6.95
N SER A 291 -16.53 0.24 -7.09
CA SER A 291 -17.20 -0.93 -7.70
C SER A 291 -17.94 -1.79 -6.69
N PHE A 292 -17.49 -1.81 -5.43
CA PHE A 292 -18.13 -2.61 -4.38
C PHE A 292 -19.16 -1.83 -3.57
N ALA A 293 -19.07 -0.50 -3.55
CA ALA A 293 -20.10 0.32 -2.94
C ALA A 293 -21.41 0.19 -3.72
N ARG A 294 -22.39 -0.53 -3.13
CA ARG A 294 -23.76 -0.56 -3.67
C ARG A 294 -24.44 0.81 -3.62
N THR A 295 -23.97 1.66 -2.70
CA THR A 295 -24.31 3.08 -2.62
C THR A 295 -23.08 3.86 -2.17
N LEU A 296 -22.79 4.97 -2.85
CA LEU A 296 -21.81 5.97 -2.43
C LEU A 296 -22.43 7.06 -1.54
N LYS A 297 -23.73 6.96 -1.27
CA LYS A 297 -24.41 7.89 -0.37
C LYS A 297 -24.03 7.55 1.07
N TYR A 298 -23.69 8.61 1.78
CA TYR A 298 -23.56 8.59 3.22
C TYR A 298 -24.91 8.95 3.86
N GLU A 299 -25.17 8.40 5.02
CA GLU A 299 -26.31 8.75 5.86
C GLU A 299 -25.79 9.26 7.20
N THR A 300 -26.25 10.43 7.63
CA THR A 300 -25.98 10.92 8.98
C THR A 300 -27.05 10.37 9.91
N PRO A 301 -26.69 9.55 10.91
CA PRO A 301 -27.67 8.98 11.83
C PRO A 301 -28.40 10.08 12.62
N ASP A 302 -29.73 9.97 12.77
CA ASP A 302 -30.56 10.88 13.58
C ASP A 302 -30.49 10.57 15.09
N ARG A 303 -29.35 10.07 15.55
CA ARG A 303 -29.10 9.72 16.96
C ARG A 303 -28.03 10.61 17.56
N THR A 304 -28.30 11.07 18.78
CA THR A 304 -27.41 11.91 19.59
C THR A 304 -26.92 11.11 20.79
N LEU A 305 -25.65 11.28 21.14
CA LEU A 305 -25.07 10.75 22.38
C LEU A 305 -24.51 11.89 23.22
N ASN A 306 -24.92 11.99 24.48
CA ASN A 306 -24.23 12.85 25.45
C ASN A 306 -23.21 12.02 26.23
N LEU A 307 -21.91 12.25 25.99
CA LEU A 307 -20.84 11.56 26.69
C LEU A 307 -20.73 11.96 28.17
N ASP A 308 -21.27 13.13 28.55
CA ASP A 308 -21.26 13.59 29.93
C ASP A 308 -22.12 12.69 30.85
N ASP A 309 -23.10 11.99 30.28
CA ASP A 309 -23.92 11.00 30.99
C ASP A 309 -23.11 9.74 31.37
N TYR A 310 -21.89 9.60 30.82
CA TYR A 310 -20.98 8.48 31.02
C TYR A 310 -19.68 8.89 31.73
N ALA A 311 -19.71 9.92 32.56
CA ALA A 311 -18.51 10.49 33.21
C ALA A 311 -17.65 9.49 34.02
N SER A 312 -18.20 8.36 34.46
CA SER A 312 -17.48 7.29 35.18
C SER A 312 -16.95 6.17 34.27
N CYS A 313 -17.19 6.26 32.97
CA CYS A 313 -16.85 5.24 31.99
C CYS A 313 -15.61 5.63 31.18
N ASP A 314 -14.93 4.62 30.64
CA ASP A 314 -13.92 4.84 29.63
C ASP A 314 -14.56 5.00 28.26
N PHE A 315 -14.03 5.92 27.47
CA PHE A 315 -14.54 6.14 26.13
C PHE A 315 -13.44 6.45 25.12
N ALA A 316 -13.74 6.20 23.85
CA ALA A 316 -12.93 6.60 22.71
C ALA A 316 -13.84 7.02 21.56
N VAL A 317 -13.44 8.07 20.85
CA VAL A 317 -14.23 8.75 19.82
C VAL A 317 -13.41 8.88 18.55
N TRP A 318 -14.04 8.59 17.42
CA TRP A 318 -13.51 8.78 16.08
C TRP A 318 -14.55 9.52 15.24
N ALA A 319 -14.10 10.32 14.28
CA ALA A 319 -14.96 10.61 13.13
C ALA A 319 -15.05 9.35 12.27
N SER A 320 -16.25 8.97 11.81
CA SER A 320 -16.38 7.87 10.86
C SER A 320 -15.69 8.24 9.55
N THR A 321 -14.93 7.32 8.96
CA THR A 321 -14.23 7.56 7.69
C THR A 321 -14.86 6.74 6.56
N PRO A 322 -14.74 7.21 5.30
CA PRO A 322 -15.05 6.43 4.12
C PRO A 322 -14.42 5.04 4.18
N ALA A 323 -15.21 4.00 3.94
CA ALA A 323 -14.68 2.67 3.73
C ALA A 323 -13.83 2.64 2.46
N ILE A 324 -12.82 1.78 2.42
CA ILE A 324 -12.10 1.38 1.20
C ILE A 324 -12.95 0.37 0.42
N VAL A 325 -13.66 -0.51 1.14
CA VAL A 325 -14.63 -1.46 0.58
C VAL A 325 -15.87 -1.46 1.45
N TRP A 326 -17.04 -1.36 0.83
CA TRP A 326 -18.33 -1.45 1.52
C TRP A 326 -19.36 -2.17 0.65
N THR A 327 -19.62 -3.45 0.92
CA THR A 327 -20.52 -4.25 0.07
C THR A 327 -21.97 -4.29 0.56
N ALA A 328 -22.26 -3.76 1.75
CA ALA A 328 -23.60 -3.76 2.31
C ALA A 328 -24.57 -2.91 1.47
N GLU A 329 -25.84 -3.30 1.45
CA GLU A 329 -26.89 -2.59 0.70
C GLU A 329 -27.24 -1.24 1.32
N ARG A 330 -27.07 -1.12 2.63
CA ARG A 330 -27.35 0.11 3.38
C ARG A 330 -26.25 1.17 3.18
N PRO A 331 -26.59 2.46 3.31
CA PRO A 331 -25.60 3.54 3.35
C PRO A 331 -24.53 3.33 4.43
N GLN A 332 -23.36 3.92 4.18
CA GLN A 332 -22.35 4.10 5.22
C GLN A 332 -22.78 5.24 6.13
N GLU A 333 -22.62 5.05 7.44
CA GLU A 333 -22.95 6.09 8.41
C GLU A 333 -21.82 7.14 8.47
N PHE A 334 -22.21 8.40 8.31
CA PHE A 334 -21.32 9.56 8.34
C PHE A 334 -21.63 10.42 9.55
N GLY A 335 -20.74 10.33 10.54
CA GLY A 335 -20.93 10.94 11.85
C GLY A 335 -19.71 10.68 12.75
N ILE A 336 -19.99 10.44 14.02
CA ILE A 336 -18.99 10.27 15.07
C ILE A 336 -19.17 8.88 15.69
N HIS A 337 -18.18 8.02 15.51
CA HIS A 337 -18.15 6.69 16.07
C HIS A 337 -17.63 6.73 17.52
N VAL A 338 -18.36 6.10 18.44
CA VAL A 338 -18.09 6.16 19.87
C VAL A 338 -18.08 4.76 20.45
N HIS A 339 -17.02 4.47 21.22
CA HIS A 339 -17.01 3.38 22.17
C HIS A 339 -17.13 3.94 23.59
N VAL A 340 -18.03 3.39 24.40
CA VAL A 340 -18.08 3.60 25.86
C VAL A 340 -18.03 2.25 26.57
N GLN A 341 -17.23 2.15 27.61
CA GLN A 341 -17.00 0.93 28.38
C GLN A 341 -17.04 1.22 29.88
N ASN A 342 -17.66 0.32 30.64
CA ASN A 342 -17.63 0.32 32.09
C ASN A 342 -16.90 -0.94 32.60
N ALA A 343 -16.96 -1.20 33.91
CA ALA A 343 -16.33 -2.39 34.51
C ALA A 343 -16.89 -3.74 33.98
N GLU A 344 -18.10 -3.75 33.41
CA GLU A 344 -18.78 -4.94 32.91
C GLU A 344 -18.54 -5.16 31.40
N GLY A 345 -18.04 -4.15 30.69
CA GLY A 345 -17.67 -4.24 29.29
C GLY A 345 -18.15 -3.05 28.45
N ARG A 346 -18.25 -3.27 27.13
CA ARG A 346 -18.68 -2.25 26.17
C ARG A 346 -20.19 -2.06 26.22
N ILE A 347 -20.62 -0.82 26.48
CA ILE A 347 -22.03 -0.42 26.59
C ILE A 347 -22.50 0.47 25.44
N VAL A 348 -21.57 1.16 24.76
CA VAL A 348 -21.83 1.88 23.51
C VAL A 348 -20.79 1.46 22.47
N ASP A 349 -21.28 1.13 21.28
CA ASP A 349 -20.50 0.80 20.10
C ASP A 349 -21.29 1.20 18.86
N ASP A 350 -21.29 2.50 18.55
CA ASP A 350 -22.14 3.00 17.48
C ASP A 350 -21.65 4.33 16.88
N THR A 351 -22.20 4.70 15.72
CA THR A 351 -21.96 5.97 15.04
C THR A 351 -23.11 6.94 15.28
N PHE A 352 -22.86 8.17 15.68
CA PHE A 352 -23.90 9.15 16.00
C PHE A 352 -23.83 10.35 15.06
N GLY A 353 -24.97 10.98 14.78
CA GLY A 353 -24.99 12.23 14.03
C GLY A 353 -24.45 13.40 14.86
N GLU A 354 -24.69 13.36 16.17
CA GLU A 354 -24.20 14.34 17.13
C GLU A 354 -23.67 13.66 18.39
N VAL A 355 -22.53 14.14 18.89
CA VAL A 355 -21.97 13.71 20.17
C VAL A 355 -21.63 14.94 20.99
N ILE A 356 -22.14 15.00 22.22
CA ILE A 356 -21.89 16.10 23.16
C ILE A 356 -20.83 15.65 24.17
N TYR A 357 -19.84 16.49 24.43
CA TYR A 357 -18.83 16.27 25.46
C TYR A 357 -18.47 17.59 26.13
N GLN A 358 -18.46 17.61 27.47
CA GLN A 358 -18.26 18.80 28.29
C GLN A 358 -19.23 19.93 27.94
N GLY A 359 -20.50 19.57 27.71
CA GLY A 359 -21.58 20.49 27.37
C GLY A 359 -21.53 21.09 25.97
N ALA A 360 -20.61 20.64 25.10
CA ALA A 360 -20.48 21.15 23.72
C ALA A 360 -20.57 20.02 22.68
N PRO A 361 -21.22 20.26 21.52
CA PRO A 361 -21.20 19.30 20.42
C PRO A 361 -19.79 19.17 19.84
N LEU A 362 -19.38 17.95 19.54
CA LEU A 362 -18.11 17.64 18.89
C LEU A 362 -18.21 17.88 17.38
N GLU A 363 -17.20 18.56 16.83
CA GLU A 363 -17.11 18.82 15.39
C GLU A 363 -16.36 17.70 14.67
N ARG A 364 -17.02 16.99 13.74
CA ARG A 364 -16.42 15.87 12.99
C ARG A 364 -15.12 16.27 12.28
N SER A 365 -15.05 17.45 11.70
CA SER A 365 -13.86 17.96 11.00
C SER A 365 -12.66 18.14 11.93
N ALA A 366 -12.90 18.61 13.16
CA ALA A 366 -11.88 18.70 14.20
C ALA A 366 -11.42 17.30 14.65
N LEU A 367 -12.34 16.35 14.78
CA LEU A 367 -12.02 14.97 15.11
C LEU A 367 -11.15 14.31 14.03
N ILE A 368 -11.49 14.45 12.74
CA ILE A 368 -10.66 13.97 11.62
C ILE A 368 -9.25 14.57 11.69
N SER A 369 -9.14 15.88 11.88
CA SER A 369 -7.85 16.57 11.98
C SER A 369 -7.02 16.01 13.14
N ALA A 370 -7.65 15.74 14.28
CA ALA A 370 -7.01 15.19 15.46
C ALA A 370 -6.60 13.70 15.30
N MET A 371 -7.36 12.92 14.52
CA MET A 371 -7.00 11.54 14.15
C MET A 371 -5.78 11.52 13.23
N MET A 372 -5.78 12.36 12.20
CA MET A 372 -4.66 12.51 11.26
C MET A 372 -3.39 12.98 11.96
N ALA A 373 -3.49 13.98 12.85
CA ALA A 373 -2.34 14.50 13.61
C ALA A 373 -1.70 13.47 14.56
N ARG A 374 -2.45 12.45 14.98
CA ARG A 374 -1.94 11.35 15.82
C ARG A 374 -1.49 10.13 15.02
N THR A 375 -1.73 10.12 13.71
CA THR A 375 -1.33 9.02 12.84
C THR A 375 0.13 9.19 12.45
N VAL A 376 0.96 8.19 12.76
CA VAL A 376 2.38 8.17 12.37
C VAL A 376 2.50 7.47 11.03
N VAL A 377 3.05 8.15 10.02
CA VAL A 377 3.15 7.66 8.62
C VAL A 377 4.56 7.64 8.09
#